data_AF-A0A386ZHB3-F1
#
_entry.id   AF-A0A386ZHB3-F1
#
_cell.length_a   1.000
_cell.length_b   1.000
_cell.length_c   1.000
_cell.angle_alpha   90.00
_cell.angle_beta   90.00
_cell.angle_gamma   90.00
#
_symmetry.space_group_name_H-M   'P 1'
#
loop_
_entity.id
_entity.type
_entity.pdbx_description
1 polymer ?
#
loop_
_entity_poly.entity_id
_entity_poly.type
_entity_poly.pdbx_seq_one_letter_code
_entity_poly.pdbx_strand_id
1 'polypeptide(L)'
;MVGVHEQSIETQLGKRRHDAARYRGDGQLRKFREYKSGERLNYETLGQLAKDWDVLKNNPGTEGVWLIGARTWIDPAVRKQMERMQREFGERFRVERLSRQQMAEAKRLGRELERERESGQMELFSAKKLREQQRERDRKRADEERERTREHAARAEKQRAEERERAQRLERQAAIEERERKLRAQLPGASDDVVRALARSGPLPNEANRAQRDAAERTMRAGREAQQQRDRDRGRDGRGRGD
;
A
#
# COMPACT_ATOMS: atom_id res chain seq x y z
N MET A 1 -2.76 36.94 3.87
CA MET A 1 -1.59 36.97 2.97
C MET A 1 -1.95 36.10 1.77
N VAL A 2 -2.11 36.67 0.58
CA VAL A 2 -2.68 35.97 -0.59
C VAL A 2 -1.60 35.11 -1.23
N GLY A 3 -1.72 33.79 -1.07
CA GLY A 3 -0.81 32.83 -1.68
C GLY A 3 -0.76 33.00 -3.19
N VAL A 4 0.45 33.04 -3.74
CA VAL A 4 0.69 32.99 -5.19
C VAL A 4 0.31 31.58 -5.66
N HIS A 5 -0.96 31.38 -5.98
CA HIS A 5 -1.47 30.13 -6.55
C HIS A 5 -1.25 30.21 -8.05
N GLU A 6 -0.52 29.22 -8.58
CA GLU A 6 -0.48 29.03 -10.02
C GLU A 6 -1.90 28.68 -10.48
N GLN A 7 -2.48 29.51 -11.34
CA GLN A 7 -3.86 29.38 -11.76
C GLN A 7 -3.93 29.21 -13.28
N SER A 8 -4.75 28.27 -13.71
CA SER A 8 -5.00 27.99 -15.12
C SER A 8 -6.18 28.79 -15.63
N ILE A 9 -6.02 29.39 -16.81
CA ILE A 9 -7.03 30.14 -17.55
C ILE A 9 -7.30 29.39 -18.84
N GLU A 10 -8.56 29.27 -19.22
CA GLU A 10 -8.92 28.76 -20.53
C GLU A 10 -8.81 29.88 -21.56
N THR A 11 -8.05 29.64 -22.62
CA THR A 11 -7.90 30.53 -23.77
C THR A 11 -8.39 29.81 -25.02
N GLN A 12 -8.62 30.54 -26.11
CA GLN A 12 -8.96 29.91 -27.40
C GLN A 12 -7.87 28.96 -27.91
N LEU A 13 -6.64 29.11 -27.40
CA LEU A 13 -5.47 28.29 -27.72
C LEU A 13 -5.19 27.21 -26.65
N GLY A 14 -6.18 26.91 -25.80
CA GLY A 14 -6.09 25.93 -24.71
C GLY A 14 -5.74 26.55 -23.35
N LYS A 15 -5.32 25.72 -22.39
CA LYS A 15 -5.04 26.18 -21.02
C LYS A 15 -3.74 27.00 -20.94
N ARG A 16 -3.77 28.08 -20.16
CA ARG A 16 -2.64 28.94 -19.81
C ARG A 16 -2.51 29.04 -18.30
N ARG A 17 -1.39 28.55 -17.75
CA ARG A 17 -1.09 28.62 -16.32
C ARG A 17 -0.17 29.80 -16.06
N HIS A 18 -0.53 30.71 -15.17
CA HIS A 18 0.31 31.84 -14.76
C HIS A 18 0.92 31.59 -13.39
N ASP A 19 2.14 32.11 -13.17
CA ASP A 19 2.84 31.98 -11.88
C ASP A 19 2.07 32.67 -10.76
N ALA A 20 1.62 33.91 -11.02
CA ALA A 20 0.76 34.65 -10.10
C ALA A 20 -0.40 35.28 -10.85
N ALA A 21 -1.61 34.78 -10.62
CA ALA A 21 -2.84 35.37 -11.11
C ALA A 21 -3.66 35.95 -9.94
N ARG A 22 -4.39 37.04 -10.20
CA ARG A 22 -5.39 37.59 -9.29
C ARG A 22 -6.68 37.79 -10.05
N TYR A 23 -7.75 37.23 -9.54
CA TYR A 23 -9.10 37.39 -10.09
C TYR A 23 -9.85 38.52 -9.38
N ARG A 24 -10.85 39.08 -10.06
CA ARG A 24 -11.84 40.00 -9.51
C ARG A 24 -12.96 39.20 -8.84
N GLY A 25 -13.87 39.88 -8.12
CA GLY A 25 -15.00 39.24 -7.46
C GLY A 25 -16.02 38.60 -8.41
N ASP A 26 -16.02 39.00 -9.67
CA ASP A 26 -16.84 38.44 -10.76
C ASP A 26 -16.20 37.22 -11.44
N GLY A 27 -15.04 36.75 -10.95
CA GLY A 27 -14.32 35.62 -11.53
C GLY A 27 -13.49 35.96 -12.77
N GLN A 28 -13.43 37.22 -13.22
CA GLN A 28 -12.56 37.63 -14.32
C GLN A 28 -11.12 37.85 -13.85
N LEU A 29 -10.15 37.58 -14.72
CA LEU A 29 -8.75 37.84 -14.41
C LEU A 29 -8.55 39.37 -14.24
N ARG A 30 -7.94 39.76 -13.13
CA ARG A 30 -7.55 41.15 -12.86
C ARG A 30 -6.12 41.41 -13.29
N LYS A 31 -5.20 40.59 -12.80
CA LYS A 31 -3.76 40.75 -13.04
C LYS A 31 -3.09 39.38 -13.16
N PHE A 32 -2.15 39.24 -14.07
CA PHE A 32 -1.20 38.14 -14.08
C PHE A 32 0.23 38.64 -14.05
N ARG A 33 1.11 37.85 -13.44
CA ARG A 33 2.55 38.06 -13.41
C ARG A 33 3.25 36.75 -13.71
N GLU A 34 4.25 36.84 -14.58
CA GLU A 34 4.99 35.71 -15.10
C GLU A 34 6.50 35.95 -14.92
N TYR A 35 7.21 34.98 -14.37
CA TYR A 35 8.66 35.02 -14.16
C TYR A 35 9.37 34.20 -15.24
N LYS A 36 10.31 34.84 -15.93
CA LYS A 36 11.14 34.22 -16.97
C LYS A 36 12.59 34.17 -16.50
N SER A 37 12.97 33.02 -15.92
CA SER A 37 14.28 32.82 -15.30
C SER A 37 15.26 31.94 -16.09
N GLY A 38 14.94 31.59 -17.33
CA GLY A 38 15.83 30.81 -18.20
C GLY A 38 17.00 31.61 -18.76
N GLU A 39 18.00 30.90 -19.30
CA GLU A 39 19.12 31.51 -20.02
C GLU A 39 18.65 32.18 -21.32
N ARG A 40 17.70 31.55 -22.00
CA ARG A 40 17.17 31.97 -23.30
C ARG A 40 15.65 31.84 -23.38
N LEU A 41 14.98 32.85 -23.92
CA LEU A 41 13.59 32.77 -24.39
C LEU A 41 13.57 32.43 -25.86
N ASN A 42 12.86 31.36 -26.22
CA ASN A 42 12.88 30.72 -27.54
C ASN A 42 11.47 30.65 -28.17
N TYR A 43 11.33 29.89 -29.25
CA TYR A 43 10.08 29.72 -29.99
C TYR A 43 8.88 29.29 -29.12
N GLU A 44 9.09 28.44 -28.10
CA GLU A 44 8.00 28.01 -27.19
C GLU A 44 7.38 29.20 -26.43
N THR A 45 8.19 30.24 -26.19
CA THR A 45 7.74 31.49 -25.55
C THR A 45 6.72 32.23 -26.42
N LEU A 46 6.78 32.08 -27.75
CA LEU A 46 5.79 32.67 -28.66
C LEU A 46 4.40 32.09 -28.45
N GLY A 47 4.30 30.78 -28.20
CA GLY A 47 3.01 30.13 -27.89
C GLY A 47 2.40 30.67 -26.60
N GLN A 48 3.22 30.98 -25.60
CA GLN A 48 2.77 31.61 -24.37
C GLN A 48 2.32 33.06 -24.60
N LEU A 49 3.07 33.84 -25.39
CA LEU A 49 2.67 35.21 -25.76
C LEU A 49 1.37 35.24 -26.56
N ALA A 50 1.11 34.24 -27.41
CA ALA A 50 -0.15 34.12 -28.15
C ALA A 50 -1.34 33.86 -27.22
N LYS A 51 -1.16 33.03 -26.19
CA LYS A 51 -2.17 32.81 -25.14
C LYS A 51 -2.41 34.07 -24.31
N ASP A 52 -1.34 34.76 -23.91
CA ASP A 52 -1.43 35.99 -23.12
C ASP A 52 -2.08 37.13 -23.93
N TRP A 53 -1.85 37.17 -25.25
CA TRP A 53 -2.57 38.06 -26.17
C TRP A 53 -4.07 37.81 -26.13
N ASP A 54 -4.50 36.54 -26.24
CA ASP A 54 -5.92 36.18 -26.20
C ASP A 54 -6.56 36.58 -24.86
N VAL A 55 -5.87 36.35 -23.75
CA VAL A 55 -6.31 36.78 -22.41
C VAL A 55 -6.51 38.29 -22.34
N LEU A 56 -5.53 39.08 -22.79
CA LEU A 56 -5.60 40.55 -22.72
C LEU A 56 -6.66 41.12 -23.68
N LYS A 57 -6.82 40.52 -24.85
CA LYS A 57 -7.83 40.91 -25.84
C LYS A 57 -9.25 40.66 -25.33
N ASN A 58 -9.50 39.48 -24.75
CA ASN A 58 -10.83 39.07 -24.34
C ASN A 58 -11.23 39.59 -22.93
N ASN A 59 -10.27 40.08 -22.15
CA ASN A 59 -10.51 40.63 -20.82
C ASN A 59 -9.96 42.05 -20.71
N PRO A 60 -10.74 43.09 -21.10
CA PRO A 60 -10.27 44.49 -21.14
C PRO A 60 -9.76 45.04 -19.79
N GLY A 61 -10.20 44.44 -18.68
CA GLY A 61 -9.79 44.80 -17.34
C GLY A 61 -8.51 44.12 -16.83
N THR A 62 -7.88 43.26 -17.63
CA THR A 62 -6.71 42.48 -17.24
C THR A 62 -5.42 43.25 -17.48
N GLU A 63 -4.51 43.18 -16.51
CA GLU A 63 -3.11 43.58 -16.64
C GLU A 63 -2.17 42.35 -16.61
N GLY A 64 -1.10 42.39 -17.39
CA GLY A 64 -0.07 41.37 -17.48
C GLY A 64 1.33 41.95 -17.28
N VAL A 65 2.14 41.30 -16.44
CA VAL A 65 3.55 41.70 -16.25
C VAL A 65 4.46 40.50 -16.45
N TRP A 66 5.41 40.62 -17.37
CA TRP A 66 6.48 39.65 -17.57
C TRP A 66 7.77 40.16 -16.93
N LEU A 67 8.27 39.42 -15.97
CA LEU A 67 9.49 39.70 -15.22
C LEU A 67 10.62 38.83 -15.80
N ILE A 68 11.54 39.46 -16.53
CA ILE A 68 12.62 38.77 -17.25
C ILE A 68 13.95 39.06 -16.57
N GLY A 69 14.76 38.03 -16.33
CA GLY A 69 16.11 38.23 -15.79
C GLY A 69 16.97 39.15 -16.67
N ALA A 70 17.78 40.01 -16.05
CA ALA A 70 18.64 40.96 -16.77
C ALA A 70 19.57 40.31 -17.80
N ARG A 71 20.04 39.08 -17.54
CA ARG A 71 20.94 38.34 -18.43
C ARG A 71 20.23 37.34 -19.35
N THR A 72 18.91 37.24 -19.29
CA THR A 72 18.16 36.33 -20.15
C THR A 72 18.22 36.85 -21.59
N TRP A 73 18.78 36.03 -22.47
CA TRP A 73 18.80 36.31 -23.90
C TRP A 73 17.39 36.12 -24.46
N ILE A 74 16.96 37.05 -25.33
CA ILE A 74 15.61 37.05 -25.89
C ILE A 74 15.73 36.92 -27.40
N ASP A 75 15.10 35.88 -27.94
CA ASP A 75 15.02 35.68 -29.38
C ASP A 75 14.41 36.89 -30.09
N PRO A 76 14.95 37.35 -31.23
CA PRO A 76 14.41 38.48 -31.97
C PRO A 76 12.91 38.37 -32.27
N ALA A 77 12.41 37.16 -32.58
CA ALA A 77 10.99 36.95 -32.82
C ALA A 77 10.16 37.17 -31.55
N VAL A 78 10.63 36.64 -30.42
CA VAL A 78 9.98 36.81 -29.10
C VAL A 78 9.99 38.28 -28.69
N ARG A 79 11.12 38.98 -28.88
CA ARG A 79 11.24 40.41 -28.62
C ARG A 79 10.24 41.22 -29.45
N LYS A 80 10.19 41.00 -30.76
CA LYS A 80 9.26 41.68 -31.67
C LYS A 80 7.80 41.47 -31.26
N GLN A 81 7.46 40.25 -30.81
CA GLN A 81 6.12 39.95 -30.34
C GLN A 81 5.79 40.62 -29.00
N MET A 82 6.73 40.69 -28.05
CA MET A 82 6.54 41.44 -26.81
C MET A 82 6.35 42.93 -27.07
N GLU A 83 7.17 43.54 -27.93
CA GLU A 83 7.05 44.94 -28.33
C GLU A 83 5.71 45.21 -29.03
N ARG A 84 5.21 44.25 -29.82
CA ARG A 84 3.87 44.31 -30.40
C ARG A 84 2.80 44.34 -29.30
N MET A 85 2.88 43.45 -28.31
CA MET A 85 1.93 43.42 -27.20
C MET A 85 1.96 44.71 -26.37
N GLN A 86 3.15 45.25 -26.08
CA GLN A 86 3.28 46.51 -25.34
C GLN A 86 2.67 47.70 -26.10
N ARG A 87 2.77 47.72 -27.44
CA ARG A 87 2.11 48.75 -28.27
C ARG A 87 0.60 48.58 -28.31
N GLU A 88 0.11 47.36 -28.48
CA GLU A 88 -1.32 47.07 -28.60
C GLU A 88 -2.07 47.29 -27.28
N PHE A 89 -1.51 46.80 -26.17
CA PHE A 89 -2.17 46.80 -24.87
C PHE A 89 -1.71 47.94 -23.94
N GLY A 90 -0.72 48.73 -24.37
CA GLY A 90 -0.20 49.86 -23.60
C GLY A 90 0.25 49.46 -22.19
N GLU A 91 -0.19 50.24 -21.19
CA GLU A 91 0.14 49.99 -19.77
C GLU A 91 -0.37 48.66 -19.22
N ARG A 92 -1.32 48.02 -19.92
CA ARG A 92 -1.88 46.73 -19.51
C ARG A 92 -0.92 45.56 -19.73
N PHE A 93 0.08 45.69 -20.59
CA PHE A 93 1.13 44.68 -20.73
C PHE A 93 2.50 45.30 -20.57
N ARG A 94 3.24 44.84 -19.56
CA ARG A 94 4.58 45.36 -19.26
C ARG A 94 5.61 44.26 -19.18
N VAL A 95 6.80 44.56 -19.68
CA VAL A 95 7.98 43.71 -19.55
C VAL A 95 8.99 44.45 -18.68
N GLU A 96 9.34 43.87 -17.55
CA GLU A 96 10.31 44.46 -16.62
C GLU A 96 11.55 43.57 -16.53
N ARG A 97 12.73 44.20 -16.56
CA ARG A 97 14.01 43.51 -16.37
C ARG A 97 14.35 43.48 -14.89
N LEU A 98 14.50 42.28 -14.34
CA LEU A 98 14.90 42.09 -12.95
C LEU A 98 16.42 42.04 -12.83
N SER A 99 16.94 42.76 -11.84
CA SER A 99 18.36 42.68 -11.45
C SER A 99 18.69 41.28 -10.92
N ARG A 100 19.99 40.95 -10.86
CA ARG A 100 20.45 39.68 -10.26
C ARG A 100 19.98 39.51 -8.82
N GLN A 101 19.98 40.59 -8.04
CA GLN A 101 19.56 40.59 -6.64
C GLN A 101 18.06 40.31 -6.53
N GLN A 102 17.23 40.99 -7.35
CA GLN A 102 15.78 40.78 -7.36
C GLN A 102 15.41 39.36 -7.81
N MET A 103 16.14 38.78 -8.77
CA MET A 103 15.94 37.39 -9.19
C MET A 103 16.31 36.40 -8.08
N ALA A 104 17.39 36.66 -7.34
CA ALA A 104 17.81 35.82 -6.23
C ALA A 104 16.79 35.87 -5.08
N GLU A 105 16.29 37.06 -4.76
CA GLU A 105 15.25 37.25 -3.76
C GLU A 105 13.94 36.58 -4.15
N ALA A 106 13.49 36.72 -5.40
CA ALA A 106 12.30 36.03 -5.90
C ALA A 106 12.45 34.51 -5.85
N LYS A 107 13.62 33.97 -6.20
CA LYS A 107 13.91 32.53 -6.06
C LYS A 107 13.92 32.08 -4.60
N ARG A 108 14.46 32.89 -3.68
CA ARG A 108 14.46 32.58 -2.23
C ARG A 108 13.04 32.52 -1.70
N LEU A 109 12.24 33.54 -1.99
CA LEU A 109 10.84 33.62 -1.58
C LEU A 109 10.02 32.46 -2.16
N GLY A 110 10.26 32.10 -3.43
CA GLY A 110 9.63 30.93 -4.06
C GLY A 110 9.91 29.63 -3.31
N ARG A 111 11.17 29.37 -2.94
CA ARG A 111 11.56 28.19 -2.15
C ARG A 111 11.00 28.20 -0.73
N GLU A 112 10.92 29.37 -0.11
CA GLU A 112 10.37 29.52 1.24
C GLU A 112 8.86 29.21 1.25
N LEU A 113 8.12 29.73 0.27
CA LEU A 113 6.70 29.41 0.08
C LEU A 113 6.46 27.94 -0.30
N GLU A 114 7.37 27.34 -1.08
CA GLU A 114 7.33 25.91 -1.39
C GLU A 114 7.53 25.07 -0.13
N ARG A 115 8.52 25.42 0.71
CA ARG A 115 8.76 24.77 2.00
C ARG A 115 7.61 24.93 2.98
N GLU A 116 7.00 26.11 3.06
CA GLU A 116 5.80 26.34 3.89
C GLU A 116 4.60 25.51 3.41
N ARG A 117 4.48 25.28 2.10
CA ARG A 117 3.45 24.38 1.55
C ARG A 117 3.76 22.92 1.83
N GLU A 118 5.01 22.51 1.67
CA GLU A 118 5.46 21.15 1.98
C GLU A 118 5.28 20.85 3.47
N SER A 119 5.62 21.80 4.36
CA SER A 119 5.43 21.62 5.80
C SER A 119 3.94 21.58 6.18
N GLY A 120 3.08 22.39 5.55
CA GLY A 120 1.62 22.29 5.72
C GLY A 120 1.02 20.99 5.16
N GLN A 121 1.59 20.41 4.09
CA GLN A 121 1.17 19.10 3.56
C GLN A 121 1.78 17.91 4.33
N MET A 122 2.93 18.08 4.98
CA MET A 122 3.55 17.05 5.82
C MET A 122 2.66 16.63 6.98
N GLU A 123 1.78 17.52 7.48
CA GLU A 123 0.77 17.15 8.49
C GLU A 123 -0.20 16.09 7.95
N LEU A 124 -0.64 16.19 6.68
CA LEU A 124 -1.52 15.21 6.04
C LEU A 124 -0.80 13.90 5.69
N PHE A 125 0.47 13.98 5.28
CA PHE A 125 1.28 12.78 5.00
C PHE A 125 1.63 12.03 6.30
N SER A 126 1.78 12.75 7.42
CA SER A 126 2.01 12.15 8.74
C SER A 126 0.84 11.25 9.16
N ALA A 127 -0.41 11.66 8.93
CA ALA A 127 -1.59 10.89 9.32
C ALA A 127 -1.71 9.56 8.54
N LYS A 128 -1.40 9.55 7.25
CA LYS A 128 -1.40 8.31 6.43
C LYS A 128 -0.27 7.38 6.86
N LYS A 129 0.93 7.91 7.09
CA LYS A 129 2.09 7.13 7.56
C LYS A 129 1.86 6.59 8.98
N LEU A 130 1.22 7.36 9.87
CA LEU A 130 0.81 6.91 11.20
C LEU A 130 -0.19 5.75 11.11
N ARG A 131 -1.19 5.83 10.21
CA ARG A 131 -2.16 4.77 9.99
C ARG A 131 -1.53 3.49 9.42
N GLU A 132 -0.57 3.61 8.51
CA GLU A 132 0.20 2.46 8.01
C GLU A 132 1.04 1.82 9.13
N GLN A 133 1.71 2.64 9.93
CA GLN A 133 2.52 2.17 11.05
C GLN A 133 1.68 1.51 12.15
N GLN A 134 0.46 2.01 12.38
CA GLN A 134 -0.52 1.40 13.28
C GLN A 134 -0.98 0.04 12.74
N ARG A 135 -1.33 -0.04 11.45
CA ARG A 135 -1.72 -1.31 10.80
C ARG A 135 -0.62 -2.36 10.84
N GLU A 136 0.64 -1.96 10.70
CA GLU A 136 1.78 -2.87 10.79
C GLU A 136 1.95 -3.42 12.22
N ARG A 137 1.79 -2.56 13.24
CA ARG A 137 1.79 -2.98 14.65
C ARG A 137 0.64 -3.92 14.97
N ASP A 138 -0.55 -3.63 14.46
CA ASP A 138 -1.73 -4.47 14.68
C ASP A 138 -1.57 -5.85 14.00
N ARG A 139 -0.97 -5.90 12.80
CA ARG A 139 -0.62 -7.18 12.15
C ARG A 139 0.38 -7.99 12.96
N LYS A 140 1.47 -7.37 13.43
CA LYS A 140 2.46 -8.06 14.27
C LYS A 140 1.83 -8.62 15.55
N ARG A 141 0.98 -7.84 16.22
CA ARG A 141 0.26 -8.30 17.41
C ARG A 141 -0.67 -9.47 17.12
N ALA A 142 -1.41 -9.42 16.00
CA ALA A 142 -2.29 -10.50 15.60
C ALA A 142 -1.53 -11.80 15.24
N ASP A 143 -0.35 -11.67 14.62
CA ASP A 143 0.50 -12.81 14.31
C ASP A 143 1.10 -13.44 15.58
N GLU A 144 1.59 -12.63 16.52
CA GLU A 144 2.06 -13.09 17.84
C GLU A 144 0.96 -13.80 18.63
N GLU A 145 -0.27 -13.28 18.62
CA GLU A 145 -1.41 -13.89 19.32
C GLU A 145 -1.81 -15.23 18.69
N ARG A 146 -1.78 -15.32 17.35
CA ARG A 146 -2.00 -16.57 16.62
C ARG A 146 -0.93 -17.61 16.93
N GLU A 147 0.33 -17.19 17.01
CA GLU A 147 1.45 -18.07 17.32
C GLU A 147 1.32 -18.64 18.74
N ARG A 148 1.03 -17.80 19.73
CA ARG A 148 0.75 -18.24 21.11
C ARG A 148 -0.41 -19.24 21.16
N THR A 149 -1.50 -18.95 20.44
CA THR A 149 -2.66 -19.83 20.39
C THR A 149 -2.31 -21.20 19.79
N ARG A 150 -1.50 -21.22 18.71
CA ARG A 150 -1.01 -22.46 18.10
C ARG A 150 -0.10 -23.25 19.03
N GLU A 151 0.80 -22.59 19.74
CA GLU A 151 1.67 -23.25 20.72
C GLU A 151 0.88 -23.88 21.87
N HIS A 152 -0.12 -23.17 22.41
CA HIS A 152 -1.01 -23.72 23.44
C HIS A 152 -1.81 -24.92 22.92
N ALA A 153 -2.34 -24.84 21.70
CA ALA A 153 -3.05 -25.95 21.06
C ALA A 153 -2.14 -27.17 20.85
N ALA A 154 -0.91 -26.96 20.37
CA ALA A 154 0.07 -28.03 20.16
C ALA A 154 0.48 -28.71 21.47
N ARG A 155 0.67 -27.94 22.55
CA ARG A 155 0.95 -28.49 23.88
C ARG A 155 -0.22 -29.32 24.42
N ALA A 156 -1.45 -28.85 24.25
CA ALA A 156 -2.64 -29.59 24.66
C ALA A 156 -2.83 -30.88 23.84
N GLU A 157 -2.55 -30.85 22.54
CA GLU A 157 -2.60 -32.03 21.68
C GLU A 157 -1.54 -33.07 22.09
N LYS A 158 -0.31 -32.62 22.38
CA LYS A 158 0.77 -33.49 22.87
C LYS A 158 0.40 -34.15 24.20
N GLN A 159 -0.15 -33.40 25.15
CA GLN A 159 -0.60 -33.95 26.44
C GLN A 159 -1.70 -35.00 26.25
N ARG A 160 -2.69 -34.72 25.39
CA ARG A 160 -3.74 -35.71 25.07
C ARG A 160 -3.20 -36.96 24.39
N ALA A 161 -2.18 -36.82 23.54
CA ALA A 161 -1.53 -37.97 22.90
C ALA A 161 -0.78 -38.82 23.93
N GLU A 162 -0.03 -38.19 24.84
CA GLU A 162 0.68 -38.88 25.94
C GLU A 162 -0.30 -39.57 26.90
N GLU A 163 -1.42 -38.92 27.26
CA GLU A 163 -2.47 -39.54 28.09
C GLU A 163 -3.11 -40.74 27.40
N ARG A 164 -3.41 -40.65 26.10
CA ARG A 164 -3.93 -41.77 25.31
C ARG A 164 -2.93 -42.92 25.26
N GLU A 165 -1.65 -42.63 25.07
CA GLU A 165 -0.62 -43.67 25.05
C GLU A 165 -0.50 -44.37 26.41
N ARG A 166 -0.52 -43.60 27.51
CA ARG A 166 -0.53 -44.17 28.87
C ARG A 166 -1.76 -45.04 29.12
N ALA A 167 -2.95 -44.56 28.75
CA ALA A 167 -4.17 -45.33 28.88
C ALA A 167 -4.12 -46.63 28.06
N GLN A 168 -3.61 -46.58 26.83
CA GLN A 168 -3.41 -47.77 25.99
C GLN A 168 -2.40 -48.75 26.58
N ARG A 169 -1.30 -48.28 27.18
CA ARG A 169 -0.32 -49.14 27.86
C ARG A 169 -0.93 -49.86 29.06
N LEU A 170 -1.71 -49.16 29.87
CA LEU A 170 -2.41 -49.74 31.02
C LEU A 170 -3.47 -50.76 30.58
N GLU A 171 -4.27 -50.44 29.55
CA GLU A 171 -5.26 -51.36 28.97
C GLU A 171 -4.59 -52.64 28.45
N ARG A 172 -3.45 -52.50 27.76
CA ARG A 172 -2.66 -53.65 27.27
C ARG A 172 -2.13 -54.51 28.41
N GLN A 173 -1.61 -53.91 29.47
CA GLN A 173 -1.11 -54.64 30.63
C GLN A 173 -2.25 -55.42 31.32
N ALA A 174 -3.39 -54.78 31.56
CA ALA A 174 -4.56 -55.43 32.15
C ALA A 174 -5.05 -56.61 31.30
N ALA A 175 -5.07 -56.47 29.97
CA ALA A 175 -5.47 -57.54 29.06
C ALA A 175 -4.47 -58.72 29.06
N ILE A 176 -3.17 -58.45 29.19
CA ILE A 176 -2.14 -59.50 29.33
C ILE A 176 -2.33 -60.22 30.66
N GLU A 177 -2.52 -59.51 31.77
CA GLU A 177 -2.74 -60.11 33.09
C GLU A 177 -4.01 -60.96 33.14
N GLU A 178 -5.12 -60.50 32.54
CA GLU A 178 -6.35 -61.29 32.44
C GLU A 178 -6.12 -62.57 31.63
N ARG A 179 -5.35 -62.49 30.54
CA ARG A 179 -4.99 -63.64 29.71
C ARG A 179 -4.07 -64.61 30.45
N GLU A 180 -3.09 -64.12 31.19
CA GLU A 180 -2.23 -64.93 32.06
C GLU A 180 -3.08 -65.69 33.10
N ARG A 181 -4.06 -65.04 33.72
CA ARG A 181 -5.00 -65.71 34.65
C ARG A 181 -5.82 -66.80 33.96
N LYS A 182 -6.36 -66.53 32.76
CA LYS A 182 -7.11 -67.54 31.98
C LYS A 182 -6.24 -68.72 31.57
N LEU A 183 -5.02 -68.46 31.11
CA LEU A 183 -4.06 -69.51 30.71
C LEU A 183 -3.61 -70.35 31.91
N ARG A 184 -3.35 -69.75 33.07
CA ARG A 184 -3.06 -70.51 34.31
C ARG A 184 -4.21 -71.44 34.70
N ALA A 185 -5.45 -71.00 34.53
CA ALA A 185 -6.62 -71.83 34.81
C ALA A 185 -6.79 -72.98 33.80
N GLN A 186 -6.38 -72.78 32.55
CA GLN A 186 -6.49 -73.77 31.46
C GLN A 186 -5.31 -74.75 31.41
N LEU A 187 -4.14 -74.37 31.93
CA LEU A 187 -2.90 -75.16 31.90
C LEU A 187 -2.32 -75.36 33.32
N PRO A 188 -3.01 -76.13 34.19
CA PRO A 188 -2.50 -76.41 35.53
C PRO A 188 -1.19 -77.22 35.42
N GLY A 189 -0.11 -76.69 36.02
CA GLY A 189 1.22 -77.31 36.03
C GLY A 189 2.21 -76.78 34.98
N ALA A 190 1.79 -75.88 34.08
CA ALA A 190 2.72 -75.17 33.21
C ALA A 190 3.59 -74.19 34.01
N SER A 191 4.86 -74.03 33.65
CA SER A 191 5.74 -73.06 34.30
C SER A 191 5.29 -71.63 34.00
N ASP A 192 5.54 -70.74 34.96
CA ASP A 192 5.17 -69.32 34.85
C ASP A 192 5.74 -68.64 33.61
N ASP A 193 6.94 -69.04 33.18
CA ASP A 193 7.59 -68.49 31.99
C ASP A 193 6.85 -68.87 30.69
N VAL A 194 6.33 -70.10 30.62
CA VAL A 194 5.56 -70.58 29.47
C VAL A 194 4.21 -69.85 29.39
N VAL A 195 3.54 -69.63 30.52
CA VAL A 195 2.27 -68.91 30.56
C VAL A 195 2.44 -67.43 30.16
N ARG A 196 3.48 -66.76 30.66
CA ARG A 196 3.79 -65.37 30.26
C ARG A 196 4.16 -65.26 28.78
N ALA A 197 4.96 -66.20 28.27
CA ALA A 197 5.33 -66.23 26.85
C ALA A 197 4.09 -66.38 25.94
N LEU A 198 3.17 -67.27 26.29
CA LEU A 198 1.92 -67.48 25.54
C LEU A 198 0.92 -66.33 25.67
N ALA A 199 0.86 -65.66 26.83
CA ALA A 199 0.00 -64.50 27.00
C ALA A 199 0.44 -63.29 26.15
N ARG A 200 1.75 -63.14 25.93
CA ARG A 200 2.36 -62.04 25.17
C ARG A 200 2.47 -62.30 23.66
N SER A 201 2.42 -63.55 23.20
CA SER A 201 2.70 -63.91 21.81
C SER A 201 1.48 -63.81 20.87
N GLY A 202 0.25 -63.80 21.39
CA GLY A 202 -0.95 -63.67 20.57
C GLY A 202 -1.53 -62.25 20.53
N PRO A 203 -2.25 -61.87 19.46
CA PRO A 203 -2.86 -60.55 19.32
C PRO A 203 -3.87 -60.27 20.45
N LEU A 204 -3.92 -59.02 20.92
CA LEU A 204 -4.83 -58.63 21.99
C LEU A 204 -6.28 -58.49 21.48
N PRO A 205 -7.32 -58.69 22.34
CA PRO A 205 -8.72 -58.81 21.91
C PRO A 205 -9.34 -57.61 21.18
N ASN A 206 -8.65 -56.48 21.04
CA ASN A 206 -9.14 -55.27 20.36
C ASN A 206 -8.23 -54.76 19.23
N GLU A 207 -7.16 -55.48 18.87
CA GLU A 207 -6.23 -55.03 17.83
C GLU A 207 -6.82 -55.13 16.41
N ALA A 208 -7.66 -56.13 16.16
CA ALA A 208 -8.34 -56.30 14.86
C ALA A 208 -9.32 -55.14 14.55
N ASN A 209 -10.05 -54.65 15.56
CA ASN A 209 -10.97 -53.52 15.40
C ASN A 209 -10.26 -52.16 15.30
N ARG A 210 -9.07 -52.00 15.92
CA ARG A 210 -8.25 -50.79 15.77
C ARG A 210 -7.71 -50.63 14.35
N ALA A 211 -7.19 -51.70 13.75
CA ALA A 211 -6.64 -51.66 12.39
C ALA A 211 -7.70 -51.23 11.35
N GLN A 212 -8.96 -51.66 11.51
CA GLN A 212 -10.06 -51.25 10.64
C GLN A 212 -10.45 -49.78 10.83
N ARG A 213 -10.48 -49.27 12.07
CA ARG A 213 -10.77 -47.86 12.36
C ARG A 213 -9.69 -46.93 11.83
N ASP A 214 -8.42 -47.29 12.01
CA ASP A 214 -7.29 -46.49 11.52
C ASP A 214 -7.27 -46.40 9.99
N ALA A 215 -7.70 -47.46 9.28
CA ALA A 215 -7.84 -47.44 7.83
C ALA A 215 -8.96 -46.51 7.34
N ALA A 216 -10.09 -46.47 8.05
CA ALA A 216 -11.21 -45.58 7.78
C ALA A 216 -10.89 -44.10 8.06
N GLU A 217 -10.12 -43.82 9.12
CA GLU A 217 -9.67 -42.45 9.42
C GLU A 217 -8.67 -41.92 8.38
N ARG A 218 -7.76 -42.75 7.88
CA ARG A 218 -6.80 -42.37 6.82
C ARG A 218 -7.51 -42.00 5.51
N THR A 219 -8.55 -42.74 5.14
CA THR A 219 -9.34 -42.45 3.92
C THR A 219 -10.12 -41.14 4.05
N MET A 220 -10.71 -40.87 5.23
CA MET A 220 -11.42 -39.60 5.47
C MET A 220 -10.49 -38.38 5.54
N ARG A 221 -9.25 -38.54 6.04
CA ARG A 221 -8.25 -37.47 6.07
C ARG A 221 -7.79 -37.07 4.68
N ALA A 222 -7.49 -38.05 3.83
CA ALA A 222 -7.09 -37.82 2.43
C ALA A 222 -8.18 -37.10 1.63
N GLY A 223 -9.46 -37.42 1.85
CA GLY A 223 -10.59 -36.73 1.21
C GLY A 223 -10.70 -35.25 1.60
N ARG A 224 -10.52 -34.92 2.88
CA ARG A 224 -10.57 -33.52 3.36
C ARG A 224 -9.39 -32.69 2.87
N GLU A 225 -8.20 -33.27 2.82
CA GLU A 225 -7.01 -32.60 2.29
C GLU A 225 -7.16 -32.30 0.79
N ALA A 226 -7.66 -33.27 0.01
CA ALA A 226 -7.94 -33.07 -1.40
C ALA A 226 -9.01 -31.98 -1.66
N GLN A 227 -10.00 -31.85 -0.77
CA GLN A 227 -11.04 -30.82 -0.89
C GLN A 227 -10.49 -29.43 -0.53
N GLN A 228 -9.72 -29.30 0.54
CA GLN A 228 -9.05 -28.04 0.89
C GLN A 228 -8.05 -27.57 -0.18
N GLN A 229 -7.40 -28.50 -0.86
CA GLN A 229 -6.46 -28.18 -1.94
C GLN A 229 -7.21 -27.60 -3.16
N ARG A 230 -8.36 -28.20 -3.54
CA ARG A 230 -9.24 -27.65 -4.59
C ARG A 230 -9.80 -26.27 -4.27
N ASP A 231 -10.16 -26.03 -3.00
CA ASP A 231 -10.70 -24.73 -2.57
C ASP A 231 -9.62 -23.64 -2.58
N ARG A 232 -8.36 -23.98 -2.26
CA ARG A 232 -7.21 -23.08 -2.42
C ARG A 232 -6.90 -22.77 -3.88
N ASP A 233 -6.98 -23.76 -4.75
CA ASP A 233 -6.73 -23.56 -6.19
C ASP A 233 -7.81 -22.67 -6.82
N ARG A 234 -9.09 -22.84 -6.44
CA ARG A 234 -10.19 -21.97 -6.88
C ARG A 234 -10.07 -20.52 -6.37
N GLY A 235 -9.47 -20.31 -5.20
CA GLY A 235 -9.20 -18.97 -4.67
C GLY A 235 -8.05 -18.25 -5.37
N ARG A 236 -7.17 -18.97 -6.08
CA ARG A 236 -5.98 -18.42 -6.75
C ARG A 236 -6.28 -17.93 -8.17
N ASP A 237 -7.25 -18.55 -8.85
CA ASP A 237 -7.63 -18.22 -10.22
C ASP A 237 -8.75 -17.16 -10.31
N GLY A 238 -8.74 -16.16 -9.42
CA GLY A 238 -9.74 -15.10 -9.30
C GLY A 238 -10.03 -14.29 -10.57
N ARG A 239 -10.63 -14.91 -11.58
CA ARG A 239 -11.45 -14.27 -12.61
C ARG A 239 -12.81 -14.06 -11.97
N GLY A 240 -13.02 -12.82 -11.53
CA GLY A 240 -14.28 -12.36 -11.00
C GLY A 240 -15.44 -12.73 -11.93
N ARG A 241 -16.51 -13.25 -11.34
CA ARG A 241 -17.83 -13.13 -11.95
C ARG A 241 -18.15 -11.65 -12.00
N GLY A 242 -18.17 -11.10 -13.21
CA GLY A 242 -18.89 -9.87 -13.46
C GLY A 242 -20.37 -10.19 -13.37
N ASP A 243 -21.05 -9.46 -12.49
CA ASP A 243 -22.43 -9.02 -12.59
C ASP A 243 -22.46 -7.58 -12.05
#